data_AF-A0A916WQ02-F1
#
_entry.id   AF-A0A916WQ02-F1
#
_cell.length_a   1.000
_cell.length_b   1.000
_cell.length_c   1.000
_cell.angle_alpha   90.00
_cell.angle_beta   90.00
_cell.angle_gamma   90.00
#
_symmetry.space_group_name_H-M   'P 1'
#
loop_
_entity.id
_entity.type
_entity.pdbx_description
1 polymer ?
#
loop_
_entity_poly.entity_id
_entity_poly.type
_entity_poly.pdbx_seq_one_letter_code
_entity_poly.pdbx_strand_id
1 'polypeptide(L)'
;MAKVRRPAPTAPGAIPPELLDQLHPIWRDADALLAHPDFAPYVDQTVISRLQMTQGGYRQYHHVAGRWLVANGFENPKHPGFADWRRFREVVGRR
;
A
#
# COMPACT_ATOMS: atom_id res chain seq x y z
N MET A 1 16.05 12.45 -19.02
CA MET A 1 15.46 11.94 -17.75
C MET A 1 14.26 11.06 -18.11
N ALA A 2 14.42 9.74 -18.15
CA ALA A 2 13.35 8.83 -18.53
C ALA A 2 12.33 8.70 -17.39
N LYS A 3 11.09 9.14 -17.60
CA LYS A 3 9.96 8.79 -16.73
C LYS A 3 9.74 7.28 -16.87
N VAL A 4 10.27 6.51 -15.93
CA VAL A 4 9.91 5.09 -15.77
C VAL A 4 8.42 5.07 -15.43
N ARG A 5 7.58 4.93 -16.45
CA ARG A 5 6.17 4.56 -16.30
C ARG A 5 6.18 3.14 -15.74
N ARG A 6 6.16 3.00 -14.41
CA ARG A 6 5.86 1.69 -13.81
C ARG A 6 4.50 1.26 -14.36
N PRO A 7 4.40 0.06 -14.97
CA PRO A 7 3.11 -0.43 -15.40
C PRO A 7 2.21 -0.52 -14.16
N ALA A 8 0.96 -0.07 -14.29
CA ALA A 8 -0.07 -0.44 -13.31
C ALA A 8 -0.06 -1.98 -13.15
N PRO A 9 -0.33 -2.56 -11.97
CA PRO A 9 -0.45 -3.98 -11.81
C PRO A 9 -1.72 -4.35 -12.58
N THR A 10 -1.50 -4.81 -13.80
CA THR A 10 -2.56 -5.17 -14.73
C THR A 10 -3.23 -6.50 -14.34
N ALA A 11 -2.84 -7.10 -13.21
CA ALA A 11 -3.28 -8.44 -12.82
C ALA A 11 -3.78 -8.51 -11.36
N PRO A 12 -5.00 -9.05 -11.12
CA PRO A 12 -5.50 -9.35 -9.78
C PRO A 12 -4.70 -10.44 -9.03
N GLY A 13 -3.72 -11.07 -9.67
CA GLY A 13 -2.72 -11.93 -9.02
C GLY A 13 -1.48 -11.21 -8.49
N ALA A 14 -1.37 -9.89 -8.72
CA ALA A 14 -0.25 -9.06 -8.29
C ALA A 14 -0.59 -8.15 -7.09
N ILE A 15 -1.80 -8.28 -6.52
CA ILE A 15 -2.20 -7.55 -5.32
C ILE A 15 -1.83 -8.42 -4.10
N PRO A 16 -0.95 -7.95 -3.21
CA PRO A 16 -0.64 -8.66 -1.98
C PRO A 16 -1.92 -8.94 -1.17
N PRO A 17 -2.15 -10.18 -0.70
CA PRO A 17 -3.36 -10.52 0.05
C PRO A 17 -3.49 -9.71 1.35
N GLU A 18 -2.38 -9.26 1.91
CA GLU A 18 -2.32 -8.41 3.10
C GLU A 18 -3.02 -7.06 2.87
N LEU A 19 -3.06 -6.55 1.63
CA LEU A 19 -3.80 -5.31 1.31
C LEU A 19 -5.31 -5.48 1.43
N LEU A 20 -5.80 -6.71 1.30
CA LEU A 20 -7.22 -7.06 1.42
C LEU A 20 -7.66 -7.11 2.88
N ASP A 21 -6.72 -7.36 3.80
CA ASP A 21 -6.97 -7.39 5.23
C ASP A 21 -6.23 -6.26 5.96
N GLN A 22 -6.94 -5.17 6.22
CA GLN A 22 -6.42 -4.03 7.00
C GLN A 22 -6.06 -4.39 8.46
N LEU A 23 -6.55 -5.52 8.98
CA LEU A 23 -6.25 -6.01 10.32
C LEU A 23 -5.11 -7.03 10.33
N HIS A 24 -4.54 -7.34 9.16
CA HIS A 24 -3.45 -8.30 9.03
C HIS A 24 -2.29 -7.93 9.98
N PRO A 25 -1.70 -8.90 10.70
CA PRO A 25 -0.67 -8.62 11.71
C PRO A 25 0.57 -7.94 11.13
N ILE A 26 0.86 -8.12 9.83
CA ILE A 26 1.97 -7.43 9.15
C ILE A 26 1.90 -5.92 9.33
N TRP A 27 0.70 -5.32 9.39
CA TRP A 27 0.55 -3.87 9.54
C TRP A 27 0.95 -3.34 10.90
N ARG A 28 1.22 -4.23 11.87
CA ARG A 28 1.71 -3.92 13.21
C ARG A 28 3.18 -4.30 13.40
N ASP A 29 3.81 -4.88 12.38
CA ASP A 29 5.16 -5.42 12.45
C ASP A 29 6.05 -4.70 11.43
N ALA A 30 7.00 -3.90 11.93
CA ALA A 30 7.88 -3.10 11.09
C ALA A 30 8.86 -3.97 10.31
N ASP A 31 9.39 -5.02 10.94
CA ASP A 31 10.32 -5.96 10.33
C ASP A 31 9.63 -6.76 9.24
N ALA A 32 8.39 -7.22 9.49
CA ALA A 32 7.62 -7.93 8.47
C ALA A 32 7.29 -7.04 7.26
N LEU A 33 7.00 -5.74 7.48
CA LEU A 33 6.80 -4.78 6.39
C LEU A 33 8.08 -4.50 5.60
N LEU A 34 9.23 -4.40 6.27
CA LEU A 34 10.53 -4.20 5.65
C LEU A 34 11.03 -5.45 4.90
N ALA A 35 10.66 -6.64 5.37
CA ALA A 35 10.97 -7.91 4.71
C ALA A 35 10.05 -8.17 3.49
N HIS A 36 8.90 -7.49 3.40
CA HIS A 36 7.95 -7.72 2.33
C HIS A 36 8.39 -7.04 1.03
N PRO A 37 8.59 -7.79 -0.08
CA PRO A 37 9.17 -7.24 -1.31
C PRO A 37 8.34 -6.11 -1.92
N ASP A 38 7.01 -6.19 -1.84
CA ASP A 38 6.11 -5.15 -2.34
C ASP A 38 5.98 -3.93 -1.43
N PHE A 39 6.24 -4.05 -0.12
CA PHE A 39 5.97 -2.97 0.85
C PHE A 39 7.24 -2.27 1.32
N ALA A 40 8.37 -2.96 1.37
CA ALA A 40 9.68 -2.41 1.73
C ALA A 40 9.98 -1.03 1.10
N PRO A 41 9.76 -0.78 -0.21
CA PRO A 41 10.05 0.53 -0.81
C PRO A 41 9.11 1.66 -0.36
N TYR A 42 8.03 1.36 0.35
CA TYR A 42 7.03 2.32 0.85
C TYR A 42 7.08 2.50 2.37
N VAL A 43 7.98 1.77 3.05
CA VAL A 43 8.20 1.85 4.49
C VAL A 43 9.36 2.81 4.76
N ASP A 44 9.02 4.03 5.18
CA ASP A 44 10.02 5.02 5.62
C ASP A 44 10.18 5.03 7.15
N GLN A 45 11.20 5.74 7.65
CA GLN A 45 11.40 6.01 9.07
C GLN A 45 10.15 6.52 9.79
N THR A 46 9.29 7.28 9.09
CA THR A 46 8.00 7.75 9.64
C THR A 46 7.04 6.61 9.94
N VAL A 47 6.99 5.58 9.10
CA VAL A 47 6.18 4.38 9.33
C VAL A 47 6.73 3.61 10.53
N ILE A 48 8.04 3.40 10.57
CA ILE A 48 8.74 2.70 11.66
C ILE A 48 8.49 3.41 13.01
N SER A 49 8.74 4.72 13.08
CA SER A 49 8.49 5.50 14.31
C SER A 49 7.02 5.45 14.73
N ARG A 50 6.07 5.46 13.78
CA ARG A 50 4.64 5.35 14.10
C ARG A 50 4.25 3.97 14.62
N LEU A 51 4.84 2.88 14.10
CA LEU A 51 4.65 1.52 14.62
C LEU A 51 5.16 1.41 16.05
N GLN A 52 6.31 2.01 16.34
CA GLN A 52 6.89 2.00 17.69
C GLN A 52 6.08 2.84 18.69
N MET A 53 5.45 3.93 18.24
CA MET A 53 4.69 4.84 19.10
C MET A 53 3.20 4.47 19.24
N THR A 54 2.63 3.72 18.30
CA THR A 54 1.19 3.47 18.21
C THR A 54 0.92 1.98 18.18
N GLN A 55 0.12 1.45 19.11
CA GLN A 55 -0.27 0.03 19.12
C GLN A 55 -1.26 -0.39 18.00
N GLY A 56 -1.67 0.52 17.13
CA GLY A 56 -2.64 0.24 16.06
C GLY A 56 -2.01 0.32 14.67
N GLY A 57 -2.05 -0.77 13.91
CA GLY A 57 -1.51 -0.87 12.54
C GLY A 57 -2.35 -0.19 11.45
N TYR A 58 -3.51 0.35 11.80
CA TYR A 58 -4.45 0.97 10.85
C TYR A 58 -3.86 2.19 10.13
N ARG A 59 -3.10 3.05 10.83
CA ARG A 59 -2.53 4.27 10.21
C ARG A 59 -1.39 3.92 9.24
N GLN A 60 -0.69 2.84 9.50
CA GLN A 60 0.46 2.35 8.75
C GLN A 60 -0.02 1.61 7.51
N TYR A 61 -1.08 0.81 7.66
CA TYR A 61 -1.85 0.29 6.54
C TYR A 61 -2.17 1.42 5.55
N HIS A 62 -2.89 2.46 5.97
CA HIS A 62 -3.26 3.57 5.06
C HIS A 62 -2.06 4.27 4.40
N HIS A 63 -0.93 4.35 5.10
CA HIS A 63 0.28 4.97 4.56
C HIS A 63 0.96 4.09 3.50
N VAL A 64 1.26 2.84 3.84
CA VAL A 64 1.99 1.89 2.99
C VAL A 64 1.11 1.47 1.82
N ALA A 65 -0.12 1.04 2.09
CA ALA A 65 -1.08 0.65 1.07
C ALA A 65 -1.43 1.82 0.14
N GLY A 66 -1.60 3.04 0.68
CA GLY A 66 -1.85 4.23 -0.13
C GLY A 66 -0.73 4.50 -1.15
N ARG A 67 0.54 4.39 -0.73
CA ARG A 67 1.69 4.55 -1.62
C ARG A 67 1.81 3.42 -2.63
N TRP A 68 1.58 2.19 -2.19
CA TRP A 68 1.54 1.04 -3.09
C TRP A 68 0.49 1.25 -4.17
N LEU A 69 -0.73 1.67 -3.81
CA LEU A 69 -1.82 1.94 -4.75
C LEU A 69 -1.44 2.98 -5.81
N VAL A 70 -0.89 4.12 -5.40
CA VAL A 70 -0.46 5.18 -6.31
C VAL A 70 0.65 4.69 -7.26
N ALA A 71 1.66 4.01 -6.73
CA ALA A 71 2.76 3.45 -7.53
C ALA A 71 2.29 2.39 -8.54
N ASN A 72 1.15 1.77 -8.22
CA ASN A 72 0.46 0.79 -9.02
C ASN A 72 -0.66 1.42 -9.88
N GLY A 73 -0.70 2.74 -10.06
CA GLY A 73 -1.66 3.37 -10.96
C GLY A 73 -3.12 3.41 -10.45
N PHE A 74 -3.35 3.05 -9.19
CA PHE A 74 -4.57 3.38 -8.46
C PHE A 74 -4.45 4.79 -7.89
N GLU A 75 -4.27 5.76 -8.78
CA GLU A 75 -4.23 7.18 -8.43
C GLU A 75 -5.61 7.80 -8.60
N ASN A 76 -5.99 8.68 -7.67
CA ASN A 76 -7.23 9.41 -7.71
C ASN A 76 -7.17 10.46 -8.83
N PRO A 77 -8.03 10.38 -9.87
CA PRO A 77 -7.98 11.30 -11.00
C PRO A 77 -8.26 12.75 -10.63
N LYS A 78 -8.91 13.00 -9.48
CA LYS A 78 -9.17 14.35 -8.95
C LYS A 78 -8.01 14.88 -8.10
N HIS A 79 -7.18 14.00 -7.57
CA HIS A 79 -6.08 14.32 -6.66
C HIS A 79 -4.85 13.47 -7.01
N PRO A 80 -4.06 13.88 -8.02
CA PRO A 80 -2.86 13.14 -8.40
C PRO A 80 -1.91 13.02 -7.20
N GLY A 81 -1.30 11.85 -7.03
CA GLY A 81 -0.51 11.47 -5.87
C GLY A 81 -1.31 10.86 -4.70
N PHE A 82 -2.64 10.81 -4.77
CA PHE A 82 -3.47 10.17 -3.75
C PHE A 82 -4.03 8.84 -4.24
N ALA A 83 -4.12 7.85 -3.35
CA ALA A 83 -4.67 6.54 -3.68
C ALA A 83 -6.18 6.60 -3.98
N ASP A 84 -6.60 5.97 -5.08
CA ASP A 84 -8.00 5.73 -5.39
C ASP A 84 -8.49 4.43 -4.72
N TRP A 85 -8.79 4.54 -3.43
CA TRP A 85 -9.32 3.44 -2.62
C TRP A 85 -10.65 2.90 -3.14
N ARG A 86 -11.45 3.74 -3.79
CA ARG A 86 -12.74 3.31 -4.37
C ARG A 86 -12.47 2.39 -5.55
N ARG A 87 -11.63 2.81 -6.49
CA ARG A 87 -11.24 1.99 -7.64
C ARG A 87 -10.57 0.70 -7.21
N PHE A 88 -9.72 0.75 -6.18
CA PHE A 88 -9.12 -0.46 -5.59
C PHE A 88 -10.19 -1.43 -5.11
N ARG A 89 -11.17 -0.97 -4.31
CA ARG A 89 -12.29 -1.79 -3.83
C ARG A 89 -13.12 -2.38 -4.96
N GLU A 90 -13.34 -1.65 -6.05
CA GLU A 90 -14.04 -2.17 -7.23
C GLU A 90 -13.28 -3.32 -7.91
N VAL A 91 -11.95 -3.26 -7.94
CA VAL A 91 -11.11 -4.33 -8.50
C VAL A 91 -11.08 -5.56 -7.59
N VAL A 92 -10.95 -5.36 -6.27
CA VAL A 92 -10.84 -6.49 -5.32
C VAL A 92 -12.18 -7.09 -4.90
N GLY A 93 -13.25 -6.31 -4.89
CA GLY A 93 -14.61 -6.72 -4.49
C GLY A 93 -15.42 -7.42 -5.59
N ARG A 94 -14.87 -7.59 -6.79
CA ARG A 94 -15.48 -8.35 -7.90
C ARG A 94 -15.18 -9.86 -7.86
N ARG A 95 -14.73 -10.39 -6.72
CA ARG A 95 -14.51 -11.84 -6.50
C ARG A 95 -15.74 -12.51 -5.91
#